data_AF-A0A3M0HFZ5-F1
#
_entry.id   AF-A0A3M0HFZ5-F1
#
_cell.length_a   1.000
_cell.length_b   1.000
_cell.length_c   1.000
_cell.angle_alpha   90.00
_cell.angle_beta   90.00
_cell.angle_gamma   90.00
#
_symmetry.space_group_name_H-M   'P 1'
#
loop_
_entity.id
_entity.type
_entity.pdbx_description
1 polymer ?
#
loop_
_entity_poly.entity_id
_entity_poly.type
_entity_poly.pdbx_seq_one_letter_code
_entity_poly.pdbx_strand_id
1 'polypeptide(L)'
;MPTARAAVPPPRILTPFRVGGAAPGAVLRSRAPAARQRPATRTSCTHGAARPVSTTRERRRSIDAPRCVRSAESLTARAAERRVPLLTEDVRLGAGCGPTEPDTLAHSHFSERTTHVKLSDLSPAEHRRIEVAVHEAGHAVQVILAGGQIAEVKLNDDDPDTPGECWHTDVPKGREREVSYAGPWAESRWRHGESPRLQHVLALLASNASDCDDVVRSDRGLPREIENQLETCWSSITKLAGALFVDGRLDDRTVRAALGMDGDERHDRMVRAAIRCGDAPGSFTVHLPYD
;
A
#
# COMPACT_ATOMS: atom_id res chain seq x y z
N MET A 1 46.21 2.22 34.15
CA MET A 1 44.81 2.36 34.60
C MET A 1 43.91 1.72 33.56
N PRO A 2 43.46 0.47 33.74
CA PRO A 2 42.54 -0.16 32.79
C PRO A 2 41.11 0.31 33.07
N THR A 3 40.42 0.79 32.04
CA THR A 3 39.02 1.20 32.09
C THR A 3 38.11 -0.03 32.08
N ALA A 4 37.29 -0.16 33.13
CA ALA A 4 36.32 -1.23 33.29
C ALA A 4 35.21 -1.12 32.22
N ARG A 5 35.00 -2.19 31.45
CA ARG A 5 33.84 -2.35 30.57
C ARG A 5 32.61 -2.61 31.43
N ALA A 6 31.58 -1.77 31.29
CA ALA A 6 30.28 -1.96 31.91
C ALA A 6 29.59 -3.21 31.35
N ALA A 7 29.13 -4.08 32.25
CA ALA A 7 28.40 -5.29 31.92
C ALA A 7 26.97 -4.94 31.44
N VAL A 8 26.59 -5.50 30.30
CA VAL A 8 25.22 -5.44 29.76
C VAL A 8 24.34 -6.41 30.55
N PRO A 9 23.21 -5.98 31.15
CA PRO A 9 22.33 -6.87 31.88
C PRO A 9 21.58 -7.82 30.91
N PRO A 10 21.31 -9.08 31.31
CA PRO A 10 20.60 -10.04 30.48
C PRO A 10 19.12 -9.66 30.30
N PRO A 11 18.49 -10.07 29.18
CA PRO A 11 17.09 -9.81 28.91
C PRO A 11 16.17 -10.52 29.92
N ARG A 12 15.15 -9.80 30.40
CA ARG A 12 14.12 -10.31 31.28
C ARG A 12 13.20 -11.26 30.50
N ILE A 13 13.21 -12.54 30.87
CA ILE A 13 12.25 -13.54 30.40
C ILE A 13 10.90 -13.25 31.08
N LEU A 14 9.92 -12.82 30.29
CA LEU A 14 8.53 -12.69 30.74
C LEU A 14 7.89 -14.09 30.80
N THR A 15 7.36 -14.44 31.96
CA THR A 15 6.61 -15.67 32.20
C THR A 15 5.24 -15.62 31.51
N PRO A 16 4.72 -16.75 30.99
CA PRO A 16 3.43 -16.78 30.33
C PRO A 16 2.26 -16.59 31.31
N PHE A 17 1.36 -15.70 30.92
CA PHE A 17 0.09 -15.43 31.57
C PHE A 17 -0.86 -16.63 31.44
N ARG A 18 -1.33 -17.15 32.58
CA ARG A 18 -2.20 -18.34 32.67
C ARG A 18 -3.66 -17.91 32.53
N VAL A 19 -4.28 -18.17 31.37
CA VAL A 19 -5.74 -17.99 31.20
C VAL A 19 -6.45 -19.25 31.69
N GLY A 20 -7.24 -19.10 32.75
CA GLY A 20 -8.07 -20.16 33.33
C GLY A 20 -9.20 -20.57 32.40
N GLY A 21 -9.41 -21.89 32.29
CA GLY A 21 -10.47 -22.48 31.50
C GLY A 21 -11.86 -22.38 32.14
N ALA A 22 -12.88 -22.44 31.30
CA ALA A 22 -14.25 -22.76 31.68
C ALA A 22 -14.74 -23.93 30.81
N ALA A 23 -15.23 -24.97 31.47
CA ALA A 23 -15.75 -26.20 30.89
C ALA A 23 -17.18 -26.02 30.31
N PRO A 24 -17.66 -26.93 29.44
CA PRO A 24 -18.91 -26.79 28.71
C PRO A 24 -20.08 -27.47 29.41
N GLY A 25 -21.28 -26.89 29.30
CA GLY A 25 -22.52 -27.59 29.64
C GLY A 25 -23.75 -26.70 29.65
N ALA A 26 -24.54 -26.72 28.57
CA ALA A 26 -26.00 -26.61 28.65
C ALA A 26 -26.62 -26.94 27.28
N VAL A 27 -27.30 -28.08 27.24
CA VAL A 27 -28.27 -28.49 26.22
C VAL A 27 -29.53 -27.64 26.39
N LEU A 28 -30.03 -27.02 25.31
CA LEU A 28 -31.44 -26.63 25.24
C LEU A 28 -32.01 -26.87 23.84
N ARG A 29 -33.15 -27.57 23.84
CA ARG A 29 -33.92 -28.03 22.69
C ARG A 29 -34.77 -26.89 22.10
N SER A 30 -34.93 -26.96 20.78
CA SER A 30 -36.14 -26.76 19.97
C SER A 30 -37.13 -25.64 20.32
N ARG A 31 -37.37 -24.74 19.35
CA ARG A 31 -38.70 -24.57 18.71
C ARG A 31 -38.62 -23.62 17.50
N ALA A 32 -39.06 -24.13 16.35
CA ALA A 32 -39.44 -23.34 15.19
C ALA A 32 -40.77 -22.61 15.44
N PRO A 33 -41.05 -21.51 14.73
CA PRO A 33 -42.41 -21.24 14.31
C PRO A 33 -42.54 -20.98 12.80
N ALA A 34 -43.37 -21.83 12.20
CA ALA A 34 -44.43 -21.56 11.23
C ALA A 34 -44.31 -20.34 10.30
N ALA A 35 -44.25 -20.69 9.01
CA ALA A 35 -44.67 -19.85 7.90
C ALA A 35 -46.14 -19.39 8.05
N ARG A 36 -46.39 -18.09 7.80
CA ARG A 36 -47.70 -17.57 7.41
C ARG A 36 -47.58 -16.83 6.09
N GLN A 37 -48.40 -17.27 5.15
CA GLN A 37 -48.61 -16.64 3.85
C GLN A 37 -49.76 -15.60 3.92
N ARG A 38 -49.64 -14.62 3.00
CA ARG A 38 -50.69 -13.81 2.33
C ARG A 38 -51.30 -12.60 3.07
N PRO A 39 -51.90 -11.62 2.35
CA PRO A 39 -51.98 -11.39 0.88
C PRO A 39 -51.59 -9.96 0.41
N ALA A 40 -51.53 -9.81 -0.91
CA ALA A 40 -51.43 -8.54 -1.62
C ALA A 40 -52.70 -7.68 -1.50
N THR A 41 -52.51 -6.36 -1.34
CA THR A 41 -53.55 -5.35 -1.59
C THR A 41 -52.99 -4.19 -2.40
N ARG A 42 -53.78 -3.82 -3.40
CA ARG A 42 -53.55 -2.81 -4.45
C ARG A 42 -54.53 -1.66 -4.17
N THR A 43 -54.07 -0.41 -4.00
CA THR A 43 -54.86 0.85 -4.14
C THR A 43 -53.90 2.03 -3.94
N SER A 44 -53.54 2.78 -4.98
CA SER A 44 -54.24 3.93 -5.60
C SER A 44 -53.81 5.29 -5.03
N CYS A 45 -53.35 6.14 -5.94
CA CYS A 45 -52.99 7.54 -5.76
C CYS A 45 -54.14 8.37 -5.16
N THR A 46 -53.79 9.31 -4.27
CA THR A 46 -54.51 10.59 -4.13
C THR A 46 -53.51 11.71 -3.84
N HIS A 47 -53.69 12.82 -4.55
CA HIS A 47 -53.10 14.13 -4.30
C HIS A 47 -53.56 14.70 -2.96
N GLY A 48 -52.75 15.54 -2.32
CA GLY A 48 -53.30 16.49 -1.34
C GLY A 48 -52.32 17.15 -0.38
N ALA A 49 -51.98 18.39 -0.73
CA ALA A 49 -51.81 19.52 0.17
C ALA A 49 -50.54 19.68 1.03
N ALA A 50 -50.07 20.93 1.00
CA ALA A 50 -48.87 21.48 1.57
C ALA A 50 -49.03 21.98 3.02
N ARG A 51 -47.86 22.29 3.60
CA ARG A 51 -47.51 23.25 4.69
C ARG A 51 -47.11 22.62 6.04
N PRO A 52 -46.33 23.31 6.90
CA PRO A 52 -45.19 24.19 6.61
C PRO A 52 -43.95 23.91 7.49
N VAL A 53 -42.82 24.45 7.02
CA VAL A 53 -41.64 25.00 7.74
C VAL A 53 -41.58 24.77 9.26
N SER A 54 -40.56 24.03 9.70
CA SER A 54 -39.98 24.17 11.05
C SER A 54 -38.47 24.29 10.90
N THR A 55 -37.99 25.52 11.12
CA THR A 55 -36.59 25.91 11.18
C THR A 55 -36.00 25.50 12.52
N THR A 56 -35.26 24.39 12.56
CA THR A 56 -34.40 24.08 13.70
C THR A 56 -32.97 24.52 13.38
N ARG A 57 -32.64 25.65 14.00
CA ARG A 57 -31.35 26.32 14.06
C ARG A 57 -30.37 25.42 14.81
N GLU A 58 -29.63 24.57 14.08
CA GLU A 58 -28.55 23.78 14.66
C GLU A 58 -27.21 24.50 14.50
N ARG A 59 -26.51 24.57 15.63
CA ARG A 59 -25.34 25.41 15.88
C ARG A 59 -24.15 24.93 15.04
N ARG A 60 -23.67 25.81 14.17
CA ARG A 60 -22.30 25.79 13.65
C ARG A 60 -21.34 25.81 14.85
N ARG A 61 -20.68 24.68 15.12
CA ARG A 61 -19.37 24.69 15.76
C ARG A 61 -18.34 24.57 14.66
N SER A 62 -17.71 25.71 14.39
CA SER A 62 -16.44 25.80 13.66
C SER A 62 -15.43 24.94 14.41
N ILE A 63 -15.05 23.81 13.82
CA ILE A 63 -13.83 23.11 14.19
C ILE A 63 -12.85 23.49 13.11
N ASP A 64 -11.87 24.31 13.49
CA ASP A 64 -10.75 24.67 12.67
C ASP A 64 -10.03 23.41 12.20
N ALA A 65 -9.90 23.28 10.89
CA ALA A 65 -9.14 22.24 10.23
C ALA A 65 -7.63 22.48 10.43
N PRO A 66 -6.83 21.48 10.83
CA PRO A 66 -5.43 21.46 10.47
C PRO A 66 -5.30 21.02 9.00
N ARG A 67 -4.88 21.97 8.16
CA ARG A 67 -4.29 21.75 6.84
C ARG A 67 -3.13 20.74 6.94
N CYS A 68 -3.21 19.64 6.19
CA CYS A 68 -2.06 19.06 5.49
C CYS A 68 -2.54 17.99 4.50
N VAL A 69 -3.03 18.45 3.35
CA VAL A 69 -3.04 17.64 2.13
C VAL A 69 -1.93 18.23 1.28
N ARG A 70 -0.79 17.55 1.16
CA ARG A 70 0.18 17.87 0.11
C ARG A 70 -0.30 17.18 -1.17
N SER A 71 -1.32 17.78 -1.80
CA SER A 71 -1.63 17.49 -3.21
C SER A 71 -0.48 17.98 -4.08
N ALA A 72 -0.20 17.25 -5.16
CA ALA A 72 0.89 17.50 -6.12
C ALA A 72 0.92 18.90 -6.76
N GLU A 73 -0.08 19.75 -6.51
CA GLU A 73 -0.14 21.14 -7.00
C GLU A 73 0.88 22.09 -6.34
N SER A 74 1.54 21.73 -5.23
CA SER A 74 2.48 22.64 -4.53
C SER A 74 3.96 22.52 -4.94
N LEU A 75 4.32 21.67 -5.91
CA LEU A 75 5.72 21.38 -6.25
C LEU A 75 6.28 22.15 -7.45
N THR A 76 5.47 22.91 -8.19
CA THR A 76 5.96 23.78 -9.27
C THR A 76 6.65 25.07 -8.76
N ALA A 77 6.59 25.36 -7.46
CA ALA A 77 7.11 26.61 -6.89
C ALA A 77 8.53 26.52 -6.27
N ARG A 78 9.20 25.36 -6.27
CA ARG A 78 10.54 25.19 -5.65
C ARG A 78 11.67 24.71 -6.57
N ALA A 79 11.44 24.65 -7.88
CA ALA A 79 12.47 24.28 -8.87
C ALA A 79 13.24 25.49 -9.47
N ALA A 80 13.07 26.72 -8.96
CA ALA A 80 13.58 27.94 -9.61
C ALA A 80 14.92 28.49 -9.07
N GLU A 81 15.56 27.88 -8.07
CA GLU A 81 16.82 28.41 -7.51
C GLU A 81 17.92 27.36 -7.47
N ARG A 82 18.52 27.11 -8.65
CA ARG A 82 19.93 26.67 -8.77
C ARG A 82 20.45 27.14 -10.14
N ARG A 83 20.92 28.38 -10.17
CA ARG A 83 21.77 28.92 -11.25
C ARG A 83 23.09 28.15 -11.25
N VAL A 84 23.35 27.42 -12.33
CA VAL A 84 24.70 26.94 -12.70
C VAL A 84 25.24 27.92 -13.74
N PRO A 85 26.52 28.36 -13.66
CA PRO A 85 27.09 29.32 -14.59
C PRO A 85 27.29 28.72 -15.99
N LEU A 86 26.89 29.50 -17.00
CA LEU A 86 27.21 29.32 -18.41
C LEU A 86 28.72 29.32 -18.62
N LEU A 87 29.26 28.22 -19.14
CA LEU A 87 30.50 28.22 -19.91
C LEU A 87 30.14 28.09 -21.38
N THR A 88 30.37 29.20 -22.08
CA THR A 88 30.48 29.32 -23.54
C THR A 88 31.74 28.62 -24.03
N GLU A 89 31.65 27.65 -24.92
CA GLU A 89 32.69 27.36 -25.92
C GLU A 89 32.08 26.82 -27.24
N ASP A 90 32.32 27.62 -28.29
CA ASP A 90 32.55 27.36 -29.71
C ASP A 90 31.94 26.15 -30.43
N VAL A 91 31.01 26.51 -31.31
CA VAL A 91 30.50 25.74 -32.45
C VAL A 91 31.60 25.63 -33.52
N ARG A 92 32.06 24.40 -33.80
CA ARG A 92 32.65 24.04 -35.10
C ARG A 92 31.72 23.07 -35.83
N LEU A 93 31.15 23.58 -36.92
CA LEU A 93 30.40 22.83 -37.91
C LEU A 93 31.31 21.83 -38.63
N GLY A 94 31.09 20.54 -38.39
CA GLY A 94 31.65 19.44 -39.17
C GLY A 94 30.52 18.63 -39.79
N ALA A 95 30.28 18.83 -41.09
CA ALA A 95 29.35 18.03 -41.87
C ALA A 95 29.96 16.63 -42.10
N GLY A 96 29.31 15.60 -41.55
CA GLY A 96 29.63 14.20 -41.78
C GLY A 96 28.35 13.40 -41.96
N CYS A 97 28.01 13.12 -43.21
CA CYS A 97 26.92 12.23 -43.59
C CYS A 97 27.43 10.78 -43.49
N GLY A 98 26.85 9.98 -42.61
CA GLY A 98 27.19 8.57 -42.42
C GLY A 98 25.93 7.73 -42.15
N PRO A 99 25.90 6.45 -42.57
CA PRO A 99 24.69 5.62 -42.59
C PRO A 99 24.22 5.23 -41.20
N THR A 100 22.91 5.29 -41.01
CA THR A 100 22.15 4.84 -39.83
C THR A 100 22.23 3.32 -39.67
N GLU A 101 22.93 2.86 -38.64
CA GLU A 101 22.81 1.49 -38.14
C GLU A 101 21.53 1.35 -37.29
N PRO A 102 20.86 0.18 -37.33
CA PRO A 102 19.64 -0.06 -36.57
C PRO A 102 19.92 -0.18 -35.07
N ASP A 103 19.19 0.60 -34.29
CA ASP A 103 19.11 0.55 -32.82
C ASP A 103 18.89 -0.89 -32.35
N THR A 104 19.98 -1.51 -31.89
CA THR A 104 19.94 -2.77 -31.17
C THR A 104 19.42 -2.45 -29.78
N LEU A 105 18.15 -2.77 -29.54
CA LEU A 105 17.47 -2.71 -28.25
C LEU A 105 18.41 -3.22 -27.15
N ALA A 106 18.86 -2.30 -26.29
CA ALA A 106 19.64 -2.60 -25.11
C ALA A 106 18.78 -3.47 -24.18
N HIS A 107 18.96 -4.78 -24.29
CA HIS A 107 18.51 -5.72 -23.28
C HIS A 107 19.20 -5.32 -21.97
N SER A 108 18.38 -4.80 -21.05
CA SER A 108 18.75 -4.57 -19.66
C SER A 108 19.46 -5.82 -19.13
N HIS A 109 20.78 -5.71 -18.99
CA HIS A 109 21.60 -6.69 -18.29
C HIS A 109 21.24 -6.60 -16.81
N PHE A 110 20.16 -7.28 -16.41
CA PHE A 110 19.90 -7.62 -15.02
C PHE A 110 21.05 -8.53 -14.57
N SER A 111 22.06 -7.92 -13.95
CA SER A 111 23.30 -8.57 -13.54
C SER A 111 23.00 -9.72 -12.59
N GLU A 112 23.25 -10.96 -13.03
CA GLU A 112 23.12 -12.22 -12.27
C GLU A 112 24.19 -12.35 -11.15
N ARG A 113 24.42 -11.29 -10.39
CA ARG A 113 25.15 -11.35 -9.11
C ARG A 113 24.16 -11.27 -7.96
N THR A 114 23.21 -12.20 -7.94
CA THR A 114 22.42 -12.51 -6.74
C THR A 114 23.32 -13.23 -5.74
N THR A 115 24.16 -12.47 -5.04
CA THR A 115 24.74 -12.95 -3.78
C THR A 115 23.57 -13.25 -2.87
N HIS A 116 23.39 -14.52 -2.52
CA HIS A 116 22.30 -14.99 -1.68
C HIS A 116 22.52 -14.47 -0.25
N VAL A 117 22.05 -13.25 0.05
CA VAL A 117 22.13 -12.66 1.39
C VAL A 117 21.15 -13.40 2.29
N LYS A 118 21.66 -14.01 3.36
CA LYS A 118 20.79 -14.59 4.39
C LYS A 118 20.26 -13.46 5.25
N LEU A 119 18.96 -13.50 5.56
CA LEU A 119 18.34 -12.54 6.48
C LEU A 119 19.05 -12.47 7.84
N SER A 120 19.62 -13.58 8.31
CA SER A 120 20.38 -13.63 9.58
C SER A 120 21.67 -12.81 9.58
N ASP A 121 22.17 -12.46 8.40
CA ASP A 121 23.48 -11.83 8.23
C ASP A 121 23.33 -10.31 8.06
N LEU A 122 22.08 -9.80 8.05
CA LEU A 122 21.79 -8.38 7.96
C LEU A 122 22.12 -7.67 9.27
N SER A 123 22.72 -6.49 9.16
CA SER A 123 22.83 -5.56 10.27
C SER A 123 21.45 -5.07 10.74
N PRO A 124 21.32 -4.53 11.96
CA PRO A 124 20.08 -3.93 12.42
C PRO A 124 19.55 -2.82 11.50
N ALA A 125 20.44 -2.06 10.86
CA ALA A 125 20.06 -1.02 9.90
C ALA A 125 19.48 -1.63 8.60
N GLU A 126 20.10 -2.69 8.08
CA GLU A 126 19.60 -3.41 6.91
C GLU A 126 18.27 -4.11 7.21
N HIS A 127 18.11 -4.67 8.42
CA HIS A 127 16.83 -5.20 8.89
C HIS A 127 15.74 -4.12 8.88
N ARG A 128 16.02 -2.94 9.42
CA ARG A 128 15.06 -1.83 9.39
C ARG A 128 14.76 -1.39 7.95
N ARG A 129 15.77 -1.33 7.09
CA ARG A 129 15.62 -0.93 5.68
C ARG A 129 14.73 -1.91 4.91
N ILE A 130 14.90 -3.23 5.08
CA ILE A 130 14.04 -4.21 4.40
C ILE A 130 12.60 -4.18 4.93
N GLU A 131 12.40 -3.91 6.23
CA GLU A 131 11.05 -3.73 6.80
C GLU A 131 10.32 -2.54 6.16
N VAL A 132 11.00 -1.40 6.02
CA VAL A 132 10.47 -0.23 5.31
C VAL A 132 10.22 -0.55 3.84
N ALA A 133 11.13 -1.27 3.17
CA ALA A 133 10.93 -1.68 1.79
C ALA A 133 9.66 -2.56 1.60
N VAL A 134 9.39 -3.46 2.56
CA VAL A 134 8.16 -4.26 2.55
C VAL A 134 6.92 -3.40 2.81
N HIS A 135 7.02 -2.43 3.72
CA HIS A 135 5.96 -1.46 4.00
C HIS A 135 5.57 -0.70 2.73
N GLU A 136 6.55 -0.08 2.07
CA GLU A 136 6.31 0.71 0.86
C GLU A 136 5.84 -0.16 -0.32
N ALA A 137 6.37 -1.37 -0.48
CA ALA A 137 5.90 -2.32 -1.49
C ALA A 137 4.43 -2.73 -1.26
N GLY A 138 4.00 -2.82 0.01
CA GLY A 138 2.60 -3.07 0.38
C GLY A 138 1.67 -1.95 -0.12
N HIS A 139 2.03 -0.68 0.12
CA HIS A 139 1.30 0.45 -0.46
C HIS A 139 1.26 0.39 -1.98
N ALA A 140 2.41 0.18 -2.60
CA ALA A 140 2.55 0.22 -4.05
C ALA A 140 1.66 -0.82 -4.76
N VAL A 141 1.66 -2.05 -4.25
CA VAL A 141 0.78 -3.11 -4.76
C VAL A 141 -0.68 -2.72 -4.59
N GLN A 142 -1.07 -2.20 -3.42
CA GLN A 142 -2.46 -1.83 -3.18
C GLN A 142 -2.91 -0.64 -4.03
N VAL A 143 -2.04 0.32 -4.36
CA VAL A 143 -2.37 1.41 -5.30
C VAL A 143 -2.78 0.84 -6.66
N ILE A 144 -1.98 -0.07 -7.23
CA ILE A 144 -2.29 -0.67 -8.53
C ILE A 144 -3.59 -1.47 -8.47
N LEU A 145 -3.77 -2.28 -7.42
CA LEU A 145 -5.00 -3.04 -7.20
C LEU A 145 -6.22 -2.14 -6.92
N ALA A 146 -6.00 -0.96 -6.38
CA ALA A 146 -7.02 0.06 -6.19
C ALA A 146 -7.48 0.70 -7.52
N GLY A 147 -6.66 0.58 -8.57
CA GLY A 147 -6.85 1.22 -9.86
C GLY A 147 -6.13 2.56 -10.00
N GLY A 148 -5.23 2.89 -9.07
CA GLY A 148 -4.38 4.07 -9.14
C GLY A 148 -3.11 3.86 -9.98
N GLN A 149 -2.22 4.84 -9.92
CA GLN A 149 -0.94 4.86 -10.60
C GLN A 149 0.17 5.22 -9.61
N ILE A 150 1.32 4.60 -9.75
CA ILE A 150 2.50 4.94 -8.95
C ILE A 150 3.23 6.10 -9.63
N ALA A 151 3.49 7.17 -8.89
CA ALA A 151 4.43 8.19 -9.35
C ALA A 151 5.86 7.75 -9.03
N GLU A 152 6.08 7.26 -7.81
CA GLU A 152 7.38 6.80 -7.33
C GLU A 152 7.23 6.08 -5.98
N VAL A 153 8.02 5.03 -5.78
CA VAL A 153 8.27 4.46 -4.44
C VAL A 153 9.75 4.62 -4.14
N LYS A 154 10.12 5.06 -2.94
CA LYS A 154 11.53 5.21 -2.58
C LYS A 154 11.80 5.01 -1.09
N LEU A 155 13.05 4.66 -0.79
CA LEU A 155 13.61 4.66 0.56
C LEU A 155 14.42 5.94 0.76
N ASN A 156 14.27 6.56 1.92
CA ASN A 156 15.02 7.77 2.29
C ASN A 156 16.02 7.41 3.40
N ASP A 157 17.24 7.00 3.03
CA ASP A 157 18.28 6.65 4.01
C ASP A 157 18.73 7.82 4.88
N ASP A 158 18.61 9.04 4.37
CA ASP A 158 19.03 10.27 5.03
C ASP A 158 17.95 10.90 5.92
N ASP A 159 16.72 10.37 5.91
CA ASP A 159 15.60 10.89 6.69
C ASP A 159 15.00 9.79 7.60
N PRO A 160 15.43 9.72 8.88
CA PRO A 160 14.95 8.69 9.80
C PRO A 160 13.48 8.87 10.21
N ASP A 161 12.91 10.06 10.02
CA ASP A 161 11.52 10.38 10.36
C ASP A 161 10.58 9.97 9.22
N THR A 162 11.07 10.00 7.98
CA THR A 162 10.33 9.56 6.78
C THR A 162 11.15 8.53 5.99
N PRO A 163 11.39 7.32 6.53
CA PRO A 163 12.36 6.38 5.96
C PRO A 163 11.94 5.78 4.61
N GLY A 164 10.68 5.91 4.22
CA GLY A 164 10.13 5.47 2.95
C GLY A 164 8.97 6.36 2.52
N GLU A 165 8.71 6.43 1.22
CA GLU A 165 7.56 7.12 0.65
C GLU A 165 7.04 6.38 -0.60
N CYS A 166 5.73 6.23 -0.68
CA CYS A 166 5.02 5.73 -1.87
C CYS A 166 4.11 6.83 -2.44
N TRP A 167 4.60 7.59 -3.42
CA TRP A 167 3.82 8.59 -4.13
C TRP A 167 2.96 7.96 -5.21
N HIS A 168 1.68 8.32 -5.24
CA HIS A 168 0.71 7.77 -6.17
C HIS A 168 -0.34 8.80 -6.59
N THR A 169 -1.02 8.54 -7.69
CA THR A 169 -2.14 9.31 -8.22
C THR A 169 -3.32 8.40 -8.56
N ASP A 170 -4.47 9.01 -8.86
CA ASP A 170 -5.64 8.35 -9.44
C ASP A 170 -6.23 7.18 -8.64
N VAL A 171 -5.94 7.10 -7.34
CA VAL A 171 -6.61 6.16 -6.44
C VAL A 171 -8.08 6.58 -6.31
N PRO A 172 -9.04 5.70 -6.62
CA PRO A 172 -10.45 6.05 -6.53
C PRO A 172 -10.86 6.47 -5.11
N LYS A 173 -11.68 7.52 -5.03
CA LYS A 173 -12.15 8.08 -3.75
C LYS A 173 -12.79 7.01 -2.85
N GLY A 174 -12.35 6.96 -1.61
CA GLY A 174 -12.76 6.01 -0.58
C GLY A 174 -11.93 4.73 -0.53
N ARG A 175 -10.96 4.55 -1.44
CA ARG A 175 -10.00 3.43 -1.44
C ARG A 175 -8.63 3.81 -0.90
N GLU A 176 -8.40 5.08 -0.59
CA GLU A 176 -7.15 5.57 0.01
C GLU A 176 -6.85 4.84 1.32
N ARG A 177 -7.88 4.61 2.15
CA ARG A 177 -7.77 3.82 3.38
C ARG A 177 -7.19 2.42 3.16
N GLU A 178 -7.49 1.80 2.01
CA GLU A 178 -6.98 0.46 1.67
C GLU A 178 -5.48 0.54 1.43
N VAL A 179 -5.04 1.56 0.67
CA VAL A 179 -3.63 1.84 0.43
C VAL A 179 -2.91 2.06 1.75
N SER A 180 -3.39 2.99 2.59
CA SER A 180 -2.77 3.32 3.89
C SER A 180 -2.75 2.14 4.86
N TYR A 181 -3.67 1.19 4.76
CA TYR A 181 -3.66 -0.03 5.57
C TYR A 181 -2.64 -1.07 5.08
N ALA A 182 -2.36 -1.11 3.76
CA ALA A 182 -1.58 -2.17 3.14
C ALA A 182 -0.11 -2.19 3.60
N GLY A 183 0.54 -1.04 3.75
CA GLY A 183 1.92 -0.95 4.23
C GLY A 183 2.11 -1.52 5.64
N PRO A 184 1.39 -1.01 6.66
CA PRO A 184 1.39 -1.56 8.01
C PRO A 184 1.04 -3.06 8.09
N TRP A 185 0.11 -3.53 7.25
CA TRP A 185 -0.20 -4.96 7.20
C TRP A 185 0.99 -5.78 6.65
N ALA A 186 1.61 -5.34 5.55
CA ALA A 186 2.74 -6.03 4.92
C ALA A 186 3.96 -6.08 5.85
N GLU A 187 4.29 -4.97 6.50
CA GLU A 187 5.35 -4.91 7.50
C GLU A 187 5.05 -5.82 8.70
N SER A 188 3.80 -5.83 9.17
CA SER A 188 3.40 -6.74 10.25
C SER A 188 3.51 -8.21 9.84
N ARG A 189 3.14 -8.55 8.60
CA ARG A 189 3.26 -9.91 8.08
C ARG A 189 4.71 -10.34 7.95
N TRP A 190 5.59 -9.42 7.53
CA TRP A 190 7.03 -9.66 7.50
C TRP A 190 7.60 -9.94 8.90
N ARG A 191 7.26 -9.11 9.89
CA ARG A 191 7.77 -9.25 11.26
C ARG A 191 7.22 -10.45 12.02
N HIS A 192 5.98 -10.87 11.72
CA HIS A 192 5.23 -11.81 12.56
C HIS A 192 4.73 -13.07 11.83
N GLY A 193 4.99 -13.20 10.53
CA GLY A 193 4.57 -14.34 9.70
C GLY A 193 3.21 -14.16 9.01
N GLU A 194 2.73 -15.22 8.36
CA GLU A 194 1.57 -15.28 7.44
C GLU A 194 0.21 -14.82 8.02
N SER A 195 0.12 -14.56 9.32
CA SER A 195 -1.12 -14.14 9.97
C SER A 195 -0.83 -13.11 11.04
N PRO A 196 -0.48 -11.87 10.64
CA PRO A 196 -0.25 -10.80 11.59
C PRO A 196 -1.50 -10.57 12.43
N ARG A 197 -1.34 -10.51 13.75
CA ARG A 197 -2.44 -10.16 14.65
C ARG A 197 -2.82 -8.71 14.41
N LEU A 198 -4.12 -8.42 14.47
CA LEU A 198 -4.65 -7.06 14.31
C LEU A 198 -3.94 -6.03 15.21
N GLN A 199 -3.61 -6.41 16.44
CA GLN A 199 -2.87 -5.57 17.38
C GLN A 199 -1.50 -5.11 16.86
N HIS A 200 -0.81 -5.91 16.05
CA HIS A 200 0.50 -5.56 15.49
C HIS A 200 0.34 -4.55 14.35
N VAL A 201 -0.66 -4.77 13.47
CA VAL A 201 -1.02 -3.82 12.40
C VAL A 201 -1.45 -2.48 12.99
N LEU A 202 -2.28 -2.49 14.04
CA LEU A 202 -2.71 -1.28 14.73
C LEU A 202 -1.56 -0.53 15.42
N ALA A 203 -0.58 -1.26 15.96
CA ALA A 203 0.61 -0.63 16.54
C ALA A 203 1.44 0.10 15.45
N LEU A 204 1.55 -0.49 14.26
CA LEU A 204 2.23 0.12 13.11
C LEU A 204 1.46 1.32 12.53
N LEU A 205 0.14 1.23 12.44
CA LEU A 205 -0.69 2.37 12.08
C LEU A 205 -0.47 3.51 13.10
N ALA A 206 -0.52 3.22 14.40
CA ALA A 206 -0.32 4.22 15.43
C ALA A 206 1.07 4.89 15.39
N SER A 207 2.10 4.22 14.88
CA SER A 207 3.43 4.80 14.69
C SER A 207 3.59 5.60 13.39
N ASN A 208 2.68 5.44 12.43
CA ASN A 208 2.71 6.13 11.13
C ASN A 208 1.51 7.08 11.04
N ALA A 209 1.73 8.34 11.42
CA ALA A 209 0.66 9.33 11.56
C ALA A 209 -0.15 9.51 10.26
N SER A 210 0.52 9.51 9.09
CA SER A 210 -0.14 9.64 7.78
C SER A 210 -1.10 8.48 7.50
N ASP A 211 -0.65 7.24 7.68
CA ASP A 211 -1.49 6.07 7.41
C ASP A 211 -2.66 5.96 8.39
N CYS A 212 -2.37 6.22 9.67
CA CYS A 212 -3.38 6.24 10.73
C CYS A 212 -4.49 7.22 10.38
N ASP A 213 -4.10 8.42 9.98
CA ASP A 213 -4.99 9.51 9.63
C ASP A 213 -5.93 9.13 8.49
N ASP A 214 -5.43 8.54 7.41
CA ASP A 214 -6.25 8.14 6.26
C ASP A 214 -7.21 7.00 6.60
N VAL A 215 -6.76 6.03 7.38
CA VAL A 215 -7.61 4.91 7.83
C VAL A 215 -8.71 5.42 8.78
N VAL A 216 -8.37 6.24 9.77
CA VAL A 216 -9.31 6.77 10.78
C VAL A 216 -10.31 7.74 10.14
N ARG A 217 -9.89 8.62 9.23
CA ARG A 217 -10.76 9.60 8.56
C ARG A 217 -11.80 8.97 7.63
N SER A 218 -11.66 7.69 7.30
CA SER A 218 -12.56 7.04 6.36
C SER A 218 -13.98 6.78 6.89
N ASP A 219 -14.20 6.83 8.22
CA ASP A 219 -15.46 6.47 8.91
C ASP A 219 -16.03 5.07 8.55
N ARG A 220 -15.25 4.22 7.87
CA ARG A 220 -15.68 2.91 7.35
C ARG A 220 -15.01 1.73 8.05
N GLY A 221 -14.28 1.99 9.14
CA GLY A 221 -13.48 1.00 9.85
C GLY A 221 -12.23 0.55 9.08
N LEU A 222 -11.54 -0.44 9.62
CA LEU A 222 -10.32 -1.01 9.02
C LEU A 222 -10.68 -1.82 7.77
N PRO A 223 -9.99 -1.61 6.62
CA PRO A 223 -10.29 -2.29 5.36
C PRO A 223 -9.73 -3.72 5.33
N ARG A 224 -10.13 -4.56 6.28
CA ARG A 224 -9.62 -5.94 6.42
C ARG A 224 -9.98 -6.85 5.26
N GLU A 225 -10.93 -6.45 4.42
CA GLU A 225 -11.30 -7.13 3.19
C GLU A 225 -10.14 -7.30 2.20
N ILE A 226 -9.09 -6.47 2.29
CA ILE A 226 -7.93 -6.55 1.37
C ILE A 226 -6.85 -7.55 1.84
N GLU A 227 -6.92 -8.07 3.07
CA GLU A 227 -5.84 -8.91 3.62
C GLU A 227 -5.60 -10.19 2.79
N ASN A 228 -6.67 -10.86 2.36
CA ASN A 228 -6.55 -12.03 1.48
C ASN A 228 -5.92 -11.68 0.13
N GLN A 229 -6.21 -10.48 -0.38
CA GLN A 229 -5.66 -10.01 -1.65
C GLN A 229 -4.16 -9.71 -1.52
N LEU A 230 -3.74 -9.08 -0.41
CA LEU A 230 -2.33 -8.86 -0.11
C LEU A 230 -1.57 -10.18 0.12
N GLU A 231 -2.23 -11.17 0.72
CA GLU A 231 -1.70 -12.53 0.87
C GLU A 231 -1.44 -13.18 -0.50
N THR A 232 -2.43 -13.12 -1.40
CA THR A 232 -2.30 -13.59 -2.79
C THR A 232 -1.14 -12.89 -3.53
N CYS A 233 -0.88 -11.61 -3.23
CA CYS A 233 0.20 -10.83 -3.82
C CYS A 233 1.54 -10.90 -3.06
N TRP A 234 1.69 -11.74 -2.02
CA TRP A 234 2.86 -11.71 -1.16
C TRP A 234 4.20 -11.96 -1.88
N SER A 235 4.20 -12.85 -2.88
CA SER A 235 5.39 -13.11 -3.70
C SER A 235 5.82 -11.87 -4.50
N SER A 236 4.87 -11.11 -5.04
CA SER A 236 5.13 -9.84 -5.71
C SER A 236 5.61 -8.78 -4.72
N ILE A 237 5.00 -8.68 -3.53
CA ILE A 237 5.42 -7.72 -2.48
C ILE A 237 6.86 -7.97 -2.06
N THR A 238 7.23 -9.22 -1.74
CA THR A 238 8.61 -9.56 -1.32
C THR A 238 9.63 -9.36 -2.44
N LYS A 239 9.26 -9.67 -3.69
CA LYS A 239 10.11 -9.39 -4.86
C LYS A 239 10.35 -7.88 -5.03
N LEU A 240 9.30 -7.07 -4.93
CA LEU A 240 9.39 -5.61 -5.01
C LEU A 240 10.19 -5.03 -3.85
N ALA A 241 9.98 -5.51 -2.63
CA ALA A 241 10.75 -5.09 -1.45
C ALA A 241 12.25 -5.41 -1.61
N GLY A 242 12.60 -6.56 -2.20
CA GLY A 242 13.99 -6.89 -2.52
C GLY A 242 14.60 -5.94 -3.55
N ALA A 243 13.86 -5.63 -4.63
CA ALA A 243 14.31 -4.64 -5.62
C ALA A 243 14.44 -3.24 -4.99
N LEU A 244 13.45 -2.80 -4.22
CA LEU A 244 13.46 -1.51 -3.52
C LEU A 244 14.58 -1.41 -2.49
N PHE A 245 14.91 -2.51 -1.78
CA PHE A 245 16.04 -2.55 -0.85
C PHE A 245 17.37 -2.29 -1.55
N VAL A 246 17.59 -2.91 -2.72
CA VAL A 246 18.82 -2.79 -3.51
C VAL A 246 18.89 -1.45 -4.24
N ASP A 247 17.85 -1.10 -4.99
CA ASP A 247 17.85 0.03 -5.91
C ASP A 247 17.43 1.34 -5.20
N GLY A 248 16.77 1.24 -4.06
CA GLY A 248 16.26 2.37 -3.29
C GLY A 248 15.02 3.05 -3.87
N ARG A 249 14.59 2.67 -5.09
CA ARG A 249 13.42 3.25 -5.79
C ARG A 249 12.69 2.21 -6.65
N LEU A 250 11.39 2.42 -6.90
CA LEU A 250 10.58 1.68 -7.88
C LEU A 250 9.67 2.64 -8.66
N ASP A 251 9.38 2.29 -9.91
CA ASP A 251 8.41 2.99 -10.76
C ASP A 251 7.13 2.16 -11.00
N ASP A 252 6.10 2.79 -11.58
CA ASP A 252 4.82 2.14 -11.90
C ASP A 252 4.99 0.89 -12.77
N ARG A 253 5.86 0.98 -13.78
CA ARG A 253 6.12 -0.11 -14.71
C ARG A 253 6.66 -1.34 -13.98
N THR A 254 7.59 -1.16 -13.05
CA THR A 254 8.20 -2.24 -12.27
C THR A 254 7.17 -2.90 -11.35
N VAL A 255 6.32 -2.10 -10.68
CA VAL A 255 5.25 -2.61 -9.82
C VAL A 255 4.22 -3.39 -10.63
N ARG A 256 3.76 -2.86 -11.78
CA ARG A 256 2.84 -3.55 -12.69
C ARG A 256 3.43 -4.86 -13.21
N ALA A 257 4.66 -4.84 -13.70
CA ALA A 257 5.32 -6.03 -14.20
C ALA A 257 5.42 -7.13 -13.13
N ALA A 258 5.67 -6.76 -11.87
CA ALA A 258 5.69 -7.71 -10.75
C ALA A 258 4.31 -8.33 -10.44
N LEU A 259 3.23 -7.67 -10.84
CA LEU A 259 1.85 -8.18 -10.75
C LEU A 259 1.41 -8.92 -12.02
N GLY A 260 2.29 -9.09 -13.01
CA GLY A 260 1.96 -9.71 -14.29
C GLY A 260 1.12 -8.80 -15.20
N MET A 261 1.20 -7.48 -15.01
CA MET A 261 0.56 -6.45 -15.85
C MET A 261 1.54 -5.94 -16.90
N ASP A 262 1.02 -5.62 -18.09
CA ASP A 262 1.80 -5.14 -19.24
C ASP A 262 1.55 -3.66 -19.56
N GLY A 263 0.62 -3.02 -18.86
CA GLY A 263 0.24 -1.64 -19.04
C GLY A 263 -0.90 -1.43 -20.04
N ASP A 264 -1.38 -2.49 -20.72
CA ASP A 264 -2.62 -2.42 -21.48
C ASP A 264 -3.81 -2.40 -20.52
N GLU A 265 -4.73 -1.45 -20.71
CA GLU A 265 -5.83 -1.24 -19.77
C GLU A 265 -6.81 -2.42 -19.73
N ARG A 266 -7.03 -3.13 -20.85
CA ARG A 266 -7.91 -4.30 -20.89
C ARG A 266 -7.27 -5.47 -20.17
N HIS A 267 -6.01 -5.75 -20.48
CA HIS A 267 -5.23 -6.80 -19.83
C HIS A 267 -5.11 -6.55 -18.31
N ASP A 268 -4.66 -5.36 -17.90
CA ASP A 268 -4.49 -5.01 -16.50
C ASP A 268 -5.80 -5.09 -15.70
N ARG A 269 -6.95 -4.73 -16.31
CA ARG A 269 -8.27 -4.91 -15.67
C ARG A 269 -8.58 -6.39 -15.41
N MET A 270 -8.25 -7.28 -16.34
CA MET A 270 -8.45 -8.72 -16.19
C MET A 270 -7.50 -9.31 -15.13
N VAL A 271 -6.22 -8.91 -15.13
CA VAL A 271 -5.25 -9.30 -14.09
C VAL A 271 -5.73 -8.89 -12.70
N ARG A 272 -6.19 -7.63 -12.53
CA ARG A 272 -6.75 -7.17 -11.26
C ARG A 272 -8.01 -7.93 -10.85
N ALA A 273 -8.82 -8.40 -11.80
CA ALA A 273 -10.01 -9.19 -11.50
C ALA A 273 -9.63 -10.59 -11.01
N ALA A 274 -8.69 -11.26 -11.68
CA ALA A 274 -8.16 -12.56 -11.28
C ALA A 274 -7.55 -12.52 -9.87
N ILE A 275 -6.70 -11.52 -9.58
CA ILE A 275 -6.13 -11.32 -8.24
C ILE A 275 -7.22 -11.14 -7.17
N ARG A 276 -8.28 -10.36 -7.46
CA ARG A 276 -9.41 -10.19 -6.54
C ARG A 276 -10.23 -11.47 -6.34
N CYS A 277 -10.19 -12.39 -7.30
CA CYS A 277 -10.77 -13.74 -7.17
C CYS A 277 -9.86 -14.71 -6.41
N GLY A 278 -8.64 -14.30 -6.05
CA GLY A 278 -7.68 -15.09 -5.27
C GLY A 278 -6.53 -15.71 -6.08
N ASP A 279 -6.45 -15.45 -7.39
CA ASP A 279 -5.36 -15.97 -8.23
C ASP A 279 -4.06 -15.19 -7.99
N ALA A 280 -2.97 -15.90 -7.75
CA ALA A 280 -1.67 -15.29 -7.52
C ALA A 280 -1.11 -14.65 -8.80
N PRO A 281 -0.44 -13.48 -8.71
CA PRO A 281 0.27 -12.93 -9.86
C PRO A 281 1.21 -13.97 -10.50
N GLY A 282 1.10 -14.13 -11.82
CA GLY A 282 1.88 -15.11 -12.58
C GLY A 282 1.38 -16.56 -12.51
N SER A 283 0.33 -16.88 -11.74
CA SER A 283 -0.28 -18.22 -11.73
C SER A 283 -1.33 -18.43 -12.83
N PHE A 284 -1.64 -17.39 -13.60
CA PHE A 284 -2.62 -17.40 -14.67
C PHE A 284 -2.10 -16.65 -15.89
N THR A 285 -2.73 -16.89 -17.03
CA THR A 285 -2.45 -16.18 -18.28
C THR A 285 -3.73 -15.53 -18.78
N VAL A 286 -3.66 -14.25 -19.10
CA VAL A 286 -4.77 -13.51 -19.69
C VAL A 286 -4.59 -13.51 -21.21
N HIS A 287 -5.56 -14.08 -21.91
CA HIS A 287 -5.65 -13.99 -23.36
C HIS A 287 -6.71 -12.95 -23.71
N LEU A 288 -6.28 -11.82 -24.28
CA LEU A 288 -7.22 -10.88 -24.86
C LEU A 288 -7.80 -11.50 -26.15
N PRO A 289 -9.14 -11.54 -26.31
CA PRO A 289 -9.70 -11.89 -27.61
C PRO A 289 -9.20 -10.87 -28.63
N TYR A 290 -8.74 -11.36 -29.79
CA TYR A 290 -8.18 -10.57 -30.90
C TYR A 290 -8.91 -9.23 -31.10
N ASP A 291 -8.13 -8.16 -31.34
CA ASP A 291 -8.66 -6.85 -31.75
C ASP A 291 -9.39 -6.90 -33.11
#